data_AF-A0A560HLT0-F1
#
_entry.id   AF-A0A560HLT0-F1
#
_cell.length_a   1.000
_cell.length_b   1.000
_cell.length_c   1.000
_cell.angle_alpha   90.00
_cell.angle_beta   90.00
_cell.angle_gamma   90.00
#
_symmetry.space_group_name_H-M   'P 1'
#
loop_
_entity.id
_entity.type
_entity.pdbx_description
1 polymer ?
#
loop_
_entity_poly.entity_id
_entity_poly.type
_entity_poly.pdbx_seq_one_letter_code
_entity_poly.pdbx_strand_id
1 'polypeptide(L)'
;MARYPALFCMICGRVESVPGRTDVSHQSAANDRTDAMAPTPSEGARIMASMNALFRLLSPAQRAILMDDVAASMRGMPVALQQRQLAHFGRTDPAYGAGVAARLGVSLPTLVDAGNQAG
;
A
#
# COMPACT_ATOMS: atom_id res chain seq x y z
N MET A 1 -4.32 -1.83 -30.84
CA MET A 1 -3.29 -2.70 -31.45
C MET A 1 -2.48 -1.84 -32.43
N ALA A 2 -1.15 -1.86 -32.55
CA ALA A 2 -0.13 -2.78 -32.07
C ALA A 2 1.12 -1.99 -31.62
N ARG A 3 1.72 -2.43 -30.50
CA ARG A 3 2.93 -1.87 -29.90
C ARG A 3 4.11 -2.72 -30.34
N TYR A 4 4.99 -2.23 -31.20
CA TYR A 4 6.38 -2.73 -31.29
C TYR A 4 7.30 -1.62 -31.82
N PRO A 5 7.76 -0.66 -30.97
CA PRO A 5 8.61 0.45 -31.42
C PRO A 5 10.13 0.18 -31.35
N ALA A 6 10.56 -1.05 -31.02
CA ALA A 6 11.97 -1.42 -31.00
C ALA A 6 12.16 -2.81 -31.62
N LEU A 7 12.88 -2.87 -32.75
CA LEU A 7 13.33 -4.13 -33.32
C LEU A 7 14.61 -4.51 -32.56
N PHE A 8 14.45 -5.34 -31.53
CA PHE A 8 15.59 -5.92 -30.83
C PHE A 8 16.25 -6.94 -31.76
N CYS A 9 17.48 -6.68 -32.20
CA CYS A 9 18.25 -7.64 -32.98
C CYS A 9 18.66 -8.81 -32.06
N MET A 10 17.94 -9.93 -32.16
CA MET A 10 18.17 -11.09 -31.28
C MET A 10 19.51 -11.81 -31.53
N ILE A 11 20.15 -11.56 -32.67
CA ILE A 11 21.42 -12.19 -33.07
C ILE A 11 22.61 -11.51 -32.38
N CYS A 12 22.53 -10.19 -32.14
CA CYS A 12 23.66 -9.41 -31.61
C CYS A 12 23.32 -8.62 -30.33
N GLY A 13 22.07 -8.66 -29.85
CA GLY A 13 21.62 -8.03 -28.60
C GLY A 13 21.58 -6.49 -28.62
N ARG A 14 21.76 -5.85 -29.77
CA ARG A 14 21.83 -4.38 -29.89
C ARG A 14 20.46 -3.79 -30.25
N VAL A 15 20.05 -2.73 -29.54
CA VAL A 15 18.88 -1.93 -29.89
C VAL A 15 19.34 -0.72 -30.69
N GLU A 16 18.89 -0.58 -31.93
CA GLU A 16 19.18 0.58 -32.76
C GLU A 16 18.05 1.60 -32.65
N SER A 17 18.41 2.88 -32.51
CA SER A 17 17.44 3.97 -32.49
C SER A 17 17.07 4.33 -33.93
N VAL A 18 15.77 4.43 -34.21
CA VAL A 18 15.25 4.88 -35.51
C VAL A 18 15.49 6.39 -35.63
N PRO A 19 16.17 6.87 -36.69
CA PRO A 19 16.35 8.31 -36.89
C PRO A 19 15.02 8.94 -37.30
N GLY A 20 14.60 10.00 -36.57
CA GLY A 20 13.39 10.77 -36.90
C GLY A 20 12.47 11.14 -35.74
N ARG A 21 12.83 10.84 -34.48
CA ARG A 21 12.10 11.37 -33.31
C ARG A 21 12.96 12.41 -32.59
N THR A 22 12.52 13.67 -32.65
CA THR A 22 13.00 14.70 -31.74
C THR A 22 12.72 14.28 -30.30
N ASP A 23 13.73 14.38 -29.45
CA ASP A 23 13.59 14.34 -28.00
C ASP A 23 12.59 15.41 -27.59
N VAL A 24 11.45 15.00 -27.02
CA VAL A 24 10.64 15.94 -26.24
C VAL A 24 11.37 16.09 -24.92
N SER A 25 12.25 17.08 -24.85
CA SER A 25 12.80 17.58 -23.60
C SER A 25 11.61 17.90 -22.70
N HIS A 26 11.43 17.11 -21.65
CA HIS A 26 10.51 17.45 -20.58
C HIS A 26 11.01 18.75 -19.94
N GLN A 27 10.41 19.85 -20.36
CA GLN A 27 10.64 21.19 -19.83
C GLN A 27 10.56 21.13 -18.29
N SER A 28 11.71 21.24 -17.63
CA SER A 28 11.78 21.66 -16.25
C SER A 28 11.43 23.15 -16.24
N ALA A 29 10.13 23.44 -16.21
CA ALA A 29 9.64 24.78 -15.95
C ALA A 29 9.81 25.03 -14.44
N ALA A 30 10.63 26.02 -14.15
CA ALA A 30 10.89 26.63 -12.86
C ALA A 30 9.69 26.61 -11.90
N ASN A 31 9.86 25.97 -10.74
CA ASN A 31 9.10 26.30 -9.55
C ASN A 31 10.03 27.07 -8.58
N ASP A 32 10.25 28.34 -8.91
CA ASP A 32 10.70 29.35 -7.96
C ASP A 32 9.46 29.95 -7.29
N ARG A 33 8.94 29.27 -6.26
CA ARG A 33 8.11 29.87 -5.22
C ARG A 33 8.42 29.18 -3.89
N THR A 34 9.25 29.84 -3.11
CA THR A 34 9.43 29.59 -1.68
C THR A 34 8.20 30.09 -0.92
N ASP A 35 7.07 29.43 -1.13
CA ASP A 35 6.00 29.45 -0.12
C ASP A 35 6.45 28.49 0.99
N ALA A 36 6.51 28.99 2.24
CA ALA A 36 6.93 28.22 3.40
C ALA A 36 5.99 27.02 3.60
N MET A 37 6.35 25.88 3.02
CA MET A 37 5.54 24.69 2.95
C MET A 37 5.79 23.85 4.20
N ALA A 38 4.76 23.66 5.03
CA ALA A 38 4.75 22.59 6.03
C ALA A 38 5.22 21.29 5.35
N PRO A 39 6.08 20.47 5.97
CA PRO A 39 6.73 19.36 5.27
C PRO A 39 5.68 18.49 4.58
N THR A 40 5.59 18.57 3.26
CA THR A 40 4.69 17.70 2.49
C THR A 40 5.22 16.28 2.67
N PRO A 41 4.37 15.32 3.06
CA PRO A 41 4.83 13.95 3.26
C PRO A 41 5.49 13.45 1.98
N SER A 42 6.58 12.68 2.13
CA SER A 42 7.23 12.04 0.98
C SER A 42 6.21 11.20 0.21
N GLU A 43 6.41 11.02 -1.10
CA GLU A 43 5.49 10.25 -1.93
C GLU A 43 5.21 8.85 -1.34
N GLY A 44 6.25 8.19 -0.81
CA GLY A 44 6.09 6.94 -0.09
C GLY A 44 5.18 7.03 1.14
N ALA A 45 5.28 8.10 1.94
CA ALA A 45 4.38 8.32 3.08
C ALA A 45 2.93 8.60 2.63
N ARG A 46 2.73 9.27 1.49
CA ARG A 46 1.42 9.54 0.91
C ARG A 46 0.76 8.27 0.36
N ILE A 47 1.51 7.44 -0.35
CA ILE A 47 1.06 6.14 -0.87
C ILE A 47 0.69 5.21 0.31
N MET A 48 1.52 5.17 1.35
CA MET A 48 1.19 4.42 2.57
C MET A 48 -0.11 4.92 3.21
N ALA A 49 -0.32 6.24 3.26
CA ALA A 49 -1.57 6.82 3.76
C ALA A 49 -2.78 6.47 2.87
N SER A 50 -2.63 6.43 1.55
CA SER A 50 -3.72 6.06 0.63
C SER A 50 -4.09 4.58 0.71
N MET A 51 -3.10 3.70 0.89
CA MET A 51 -3.31 2.27 1.16
C MET A 51 -4.05 2.07 2.50
N ASN A 52 -3.68 2.83 3.52
CA ASN A 52 -4.34 2.78 4.83
C ASN A 52 -5.81 3.26 4.78
N ALA A 53 -6.15 4.16 3.85
CA ALA A 53 -7.51 4.68 3.69
C ALA A 53 -8.44 3.77 2.86
N LEU A 54 -7.91 2.73 2.20
CA LEU A 54 -8.65 1.92 1.23
C LEU A 54 -9.88 1.22 1.82
N PHE A 55 -9.79 0.74 3.07
CA PHE A 55 -10.90 0.09 3.76
C PHE A 55 -12.17 0.96 3.81
N ARG A 56 -12.01 2.29 3.91
CA ARG A 56 -13.12 3.25 3.93
C ARG A 56 -13.78 3.47 2.58
N LEU A 57 -13.11 3.10 1.48
CA LEU A 57 -13.67 3.20 0.13
C LEU A 57 -14.58 2.01 -0.21
N LEU A 58 -14.43 0.89 0.48
CA LEU A 58 -15.24 -0.31 0.27
C LEU A 58 -16.67 -0.12 0.77
N SER A 59 -17.64 -0.76 0.10
CA SER A 59 -19.01 -0.85 0.59
C SER A 59 -19.10 -1.68 1.87
N PRO A 60 -20.16 -1.53 2.69
CA PRO A 60 -20.31 -2.33 3.92
C PRO A 60 -20.24 -3.84 3.68
N ALA A 61 -20.85 -4.32 2.59
CA ALA A 61 -20.81 -5.74 2.20
C ALA A 61 -19.39 -6.19 1.82
N GLN A 62 -18.66 -5.39 1.05
CA GLN A 62 -17.27 -5.69 0.68
C GLN A 62 -16.34 -5.71 1.89
N ARG A 63 -16.55 -4.81 2.85
CA ARG A 63 -15.79 -4.80 4.12
C ARG A 63 -16.04 -6.08 4.91
N ALA A 64 -17.27 -6.55 4.97
CA ALA A 64 -17.61 -7.78 5.67
C ALA A 64 -16.87 -8.99 5.06
N ILE A 65 -16.98 -9.16 3.74
CA ILE A 65 -16.28 -10.23 3.00
C ILE A 65 -14.77 -10.17 3.23
N LEU A 66 -14.17 -8.98 3.08
CA LEU A 66 -12.73 -8.79 3.32
C LEU A 66 -12.32 -9.24 4.73
N MET A 67 -13.08 -8.85 5.75
CA MET A 67 -12.77 -9.23 7.12
C MET A 67 -12.94 -10.74 7.36
N ASP A 68 -13.95 -11.36 6.73
CA ASP A 68 -14.18 -12.82 6.81
C ASP A 68 -13.01 -13.60 6.23
N ASP A 69 -12.53 -13.20 5.04
CA ASP A 69 -11.41 -13.83 4.35
C ASP A 69 -10.08 -13.66 5.12
N VAL A 70 -9.86 -12.47 5.68
CA VAL A 70 -8.67 -12.19 6.49
C VAL A 70 -8.71 -13.02 7.78
N ALA A 71 -9.85 -13.06 8.48
CA ALA A 71 -9.99 -13.89 9.67
C ALA A 71 -9.81 -15.38 9.35
N ALA A 72 -10.35 -15.86 8.22
CA ALA A 72 -10.15 -17.23 7.77
C ALA A 72 -8.66 -17.56 7.56
N SER A 73 -7.93 -16.64 6.94
CA SER A 73 -6.49 -16.79 6.70
C SER A 73 -5.66 -16.76 7.98
N MET A 74 -6.11 -16.01 9.00
CA MET A 74 -5.42 -15.88 10.29
C MET A 74 -5.68 -17.03 11.27
N ARG A 75 -6.73 -17.85 11.07
CA ARG A 75 -7.11 -18.93 12.01
C ARG A 75 -6.01 -19.97 12.24
N GLY A 76 -5.11 -20.18 11.29
CA GLY A 76 -3.97 -21.10 11.43
C GLY A 76 -2.74 -20.50 12.12
N MET A 77 -2.74 -19.19 12.41
CA MET A 77 -1.60 -18.51 13.01
C MET A 77 -1.60 -18.64 14.54
N PRO A 78 -0.44 -18.66 15.20
CA PRO A 78 -0.35 -18.51 16.66
C PRO A 78 -1.04 -17.23 17.14
N VAL A 79 -1.73 -17.31 18.29
CA VAL A 79 -2.51 -16.18 18.86
C VAL A 79 -1.68 -14.91 19.02
N ALA A 80 -0.42 -15.03 19.46
CA ALA A 80 0.47 -13.87 19.61
C ALA A 80 0.72 -13.14 18.28
N LEU A 81 0.77 -13.86 17.15
CA LEU A 81 0.90 -13.24 15.83
C LEU A 81 -0.41 -12.63 15.34
N GLN A 82 -1.54 -13.28 15.64
CA GLN A 82 -2.86 -12.70 15.37
C GLN A 82 -3.00 -11.35 16.07
N GLN A 83 -2.61 -11.27 17.34
CA GLN A 83 -2.65 -10.05 18.14
C GLN A 83 -1.81 -8.91 17.54
N ARG A 84 -0.57 -9.19 17.15
CA ARG A 84 0.29 -8.18 16.49
C ARG A 84 -0.32 -7.66 15.19
N GLN A 85 -0.86 -8.56 14.37
CA GLN A 85 -1.49 -8.18 13.12
C GLN A 85 -2.75 -7.33 13.35
N LEU A 86 -3.57 -7.70 14.34
CA LEU A 86 -4.73 -6.92 14.75
C LEU A 86 -4.33 -5.51 15.24
N ALA A 87 -3.20 -5.37 15.93
CA ALA A 87 -2.67 -4.05 16.31
C ALA A 87 -2.32 -3.20 15.09
N HIS A 88 -1.71 -3.78 14.05
CA HIS A 88 -1.45 -3.07 12.79
C HIS A 88 -2.75 -2.66 12.09
N PHE A 89 -3.73 -3.57 12.00
CA PHE A 89 -5.03 -3.25 11.39
C PHE A 89 -5.76 -2.15 12.15
N GLY A 90 -5.72 -2.16 13.50
CA GLY A 90 -6.31 -1.09 14.31
C GLY A 90 -5.62 0.27 14.14
N ARG A 91 -4.30 0.30 13.92
CA ARG A 91 -3.55 1.52 13.57
C ARG A 91 -3.93 2.06 12.19
N THR A 92 -4.27 1.17 11.26
CA THR A 92 -4.76 1.55 9.93
C THR A 92 -6.20 2.08 9.98
N ASP A 93 -7.12 1.30 10.56
CA ASP A 93 -8.50 1.71 10.82
C ASP A 93 -9.08 0.93 12.03
N PRO A 94 -9.59 1.63 13.07
CA PRO A 94 -10.11 0.97 14.27
C PRO A 94 -11.26 0.00 14.01
N ALA A 95 -12.16 0.32 13.07
CA ALA A 95 -13.29 -0.54 12.75
C ALA A 95 -12.83 -1.80 12.00
N TYR A 96 -11.76 -1.69 11.21
CA TYR A 96 -11.16 -2.85 10.55
C TYR A 96 -10.52 -3.81 11.55
N GLY A 97 -9.65 -3.31 12.43
CA GLY A 97 -9.04 -4.13 13.49
C GLY A 97 -10.08 -4.80 14.38
N ALA A 98 -11.08 -4.05 14.84
CA ALA A 98 -12.15 -4.60 15.69
C ALA A 98 -13.00 -5.64 14.97
N GLY A 99 -13.32 -5.41 13.69
CA GLY A 99 -14.15 -6.32 12.92
C GLY A 99 -13.47 -7.65 12.57
N VAL A 100 -12.14 -7.65 12.37
CA VAL A 100 -11.36 -8.89 12.21
C VAL A 100 -11.22 -9.61 13.56
N ALA A 101 -10.95 -8.87 14.65
CA ALA A 101 -10.83 -9.42 16.00
C ALA A 101 -12.11 -10.16 16.43
N ALA A 102 -13.28 -9.57 16.17
CA ALA A 102 -14.58 -10.17 16.45
C ALA A 102 -14.79 -11.52 15.74
N ARG A 103 -14.34 -11.64 14.48
CA ARG A 103 -14.43 -12.88 13.69
C ARG A 103 -13.47 -13.97 14.14
N LEU A 104 -12.33 -13.57 14.70
CA LEU A 104 -11.36 -14.50 15.29
C LEU A 104 -11.75 -14.93 16.71
N GLY A 105 -12.65 -14.21 17.38
CA GLY A 105 -12.97 -14.43 18.78
C GLY A 105 -11.81 -14.04 19.71
N VAL A 106 -10.98 -13.09 19.28
CA VAL A 106 -9.75 -12.67 19.96
C VAL A 106 -9.94 -11.22 20.40
N SER A 107 -9.56 -10.88 21.64
CA SER A 107 -9.58 -9.49 22.10
C SER A 107 -8.50 -8.69 21.40
N LEU A 108 -8.78 -7.44 21.03
CA LEU A 108 -7.73 -6.53 20.56
C LEU A 108 -6.71 -6.31 21.69
N PRO A 109 -5.40 -6.35 21.40
CA PRO A 109 -4.40 -6.10 22.42
C PRO A 109 -4.43 -4.60 22.74
N THR A 110 -4.39 -4.27 24.03
CA THR A 110 -4.22 -2.88 24.45
C THR A 110 -2.86 -2.40 23.94
N LEU A 111 -2.73 -1.13 23.53
CA LEU A 111 -1.47 -0.59 22.98
C LEU A 111 -0.25 -0.80 23.91
N VAL A 112 -0.49 -0.97 25.21
CA VAL A 112 0.51 -1.31 26.24
C VAL A 112 1.10 -2.72 26.04
N ASP A 113 0.33 -3.69 25.57
CA ASP A 113 0.76 -5.09 25.43
C ASP A 113 1.48 -5.33 24.09
N ALA A 114 1.14 -4.55 23.06
CA ALA A 114 1.71 -4.66 21.72
C ALA A 114 3.16 -4.13 21.64
N GLY A 115 3.51 -3.13 22.46
CA GLY A 115 4.86 -2.55 22.51
C GLY A 115 5.91 -3.50 23.07
N ASN A 116 5.52 -4.41 23.97
CA ASN A 116 6.42 -5.27 24.74
C ASN A 116 6.85 -6.53 23.97
N GLN A 117 6.25 -6.73 22.80
CA GLN A 117 6.38 -7.93 21.99
C GLN A 117 7.38 -7.69 20.84
N ALA A 118 7.70 -6.44 20.48
CA ALA A 118 8.72 -6.12 19.49
C ALA A 118 10.13 -6.21 20.10
N GLY A 119 10.58 -7.43 20.41
CA GLY A 119 11.95 -7.77 20.81
C GLY A 119 12.48 -8.87 19.92
#